data_AF-A0A8X7ZKI8-F1
#
_entry.id   AF-A0A8X7ZKI8-F1
#
_cell.length_a   1.000
_cell.length_b   1.000
_cell.length_c   1.000
_cell.angle_alpha   90.00
_cell.angle_beta   90.00
_cell.angle_gamma   90.00
#
_symmetry.space_group_name_H-M   'P 1'
#
loop_
_entity.id
_entity.type
_entity.pdbx_description
1 polymer ?
#
loop_
_entity_poly.entity_id
_entity_poly.type
_entity_poly.pdbx_seq_one_letter_code
_entity_poly.pdbx_strand_id
1 'polypeptide(L)'
;MWRLKIAAGGNPWLGTNNDHIGRQIWEFDPKLTLSPEEISEIENARQNFTKNRFQCKHSADLIMRMQFEKENPVSEVLPQVKLKESEKVTEEAVTTTLKRGLDYYSSIQAHDGHWPGDYGGPLFLMPGLNRDGGWGLHIEGPSTMFGSVLNYVTLRLLGEGPNDGEGAMEKGRDWILNHGGATMITSWGKMWLSVLGVFEWSGNNPMPPEMWLLPYLLPVHPVEIETIVFPLCRKDVVSLPDGLSAYVLLIWEEEDLYYPHPLVQDVLWALLDKAAEPVLMHWPGKKLREKALCTAMEHIHYEDENTRYLCIGPVNKGYNGSQLWDTAFAVQAIISTNLVEEYSPTLKKAHAFVKNSQNGDGGFATYELTRSYSWLELINPAETFGDIVIDYPYVECTSAAIQALTSFKKLYPGHRSEEIDSCIKKATMFIESIQEKDGSWLFASFIAWDIYYEERAINQNFQKKTVLKVNINCMKCKKELVKTVGKIEGIDQIAINSEKGTMIVVGIVDPVVLVNKLRKAGKVAEFISVGPYKKEDVETEKPKNHHNFPSCCKQCEVVAIGFPSYYQDLGPCSIL
;
A
#
# COMPACT_ATOMS: atom_id res chain seq x y z
N MET A 1 0.74 29.33 7.34
CA MET A 1 0.15 28.33 6.42
C MET A 1 0.88 27.00 6.62
N TRP A 2 0.17 25.88 6.49
CA TRP A 2 0.78 24.55 6.44
C TRP A 2 1.57 24.36 5.15
N ARG A 3 2.84 23.97 5.29
CA ARG A 3 3.79 23.68 4.21
C ARG A 3 4.31 22.25 4.34
N LEU A 4 4.43 21.52 3.24
CA LEU A 4 5.12 20.23 3.22
C LEU A 4 6.63 20.46 3.04
N LYS A 5 7.43 19.94 3.96
CA LYS A 5 8.87 19.76 3.82
C LYS A 5 9.18 18.35 3.35
N ILE A 6 10.04 18.27 2.34
CA ILE A 6 10.58 17.04 1.77
C ILE A 6 12.07 16.98 2.10
N ALA A 7 12.60 15.79 2.42
CA ALA A 7 14.03 15.51 2.56
C ALA A 7 14.79 16.50 3.47
N ALA A 8 14.13 16.98 4.53
CA ALA A 8 14.64 17.99 5.44
C ALA A 8 14.85 17.42 6.86
N GLY A 9 15.96 17.80 7.49
CA GLY A 9 16.34 17.36 8.83
C GLY A 9 17.60 18.07 9.33
N GLY A 10 18.41 17.40 10.17
CA GLY A 10 19.68 17.94 10.70
C GLY A 10 19.69 18.38 12.16
N ASN A 11 18.83 17.80 13.00
CA ASN A 11 18.86 17.98 14.46
C ASN A 11 19.51 16.75 15.15
N PRO A 12 20.23 16.89 16.28
CA PRO A 12 20.87 15.76 16.98
C PRO A 12 19.93 14.60 17.39
N TRP A 13 18.63 14.83 17.45
CA TRP A 13 17.62 13.87 17.88
C TRP A 13 16.98 13.10 16.69
N LEU A 14 17.36 13.46 15.45
CA LEU A 14 16.78 12.96 14.21
C LEU A 14 17.80 12.15 13.40
N GLY A 15 17.95 10.87 13.72
CA GLY A 15 18.81 9.94 12.98
C GLY A 15 18.29 9.62 11.57
N THR A 16 19.22 9.39 10.64
CA THR A 16 18.92 8.96 9.26
C THR A 16 20.05 8.13 8.66
N ASN A 17 19.68 7.14 7.86
CA ASN A 17 20.60 6.27 7.11
C ASN A 17 20.62 6.61 5.60
N ASN A 18 19.80 7.57 5.15
CA ASN A 18 19.60 7.92 3.74
C ASN A 18 19.48 9.44 3.49
N ASP A 19 20.08 10.27 4.35
CA ASP A 19 20.00 11.74 4.30
C ASP A 19 18.56 12.31 4.31
N HIS A 20 17.61 11.57 4.90
CA HIS A 20 16.18 11.91 5.03
C HIS A 20 15.39 11.83 3.71
N ILE A 21 15.95 11.23 2.66
CA ILE A 21 15.26 11.03 1.37
C ILE A 21 13.93 10.31 1.59
N GLY A 22 12.84 10.82 1.00
CA GLY A 22 11.47 10.30 1.14
C GLY A 22 10.69 10.87 2.32
N ARG A 23 11.39 11.44 3.31
CA ARG A 23 10.78 11.98 4.53
C ARG A 23 9.88 13.18 4.21
N GLN A 24 8.64 13.09 4.68
CA GLN A 24 7.60 14.11 4.57
C GLN A 24 7.28 14.65 5.96
N ILE A 25 7.37 15.98 6.13
CA ILE A 25 7.04 16.65 7.39
C ILE A 25 6.18 17.87 7.07
N TRP A 26 4.99 17.96 7.66
CA TRP A 26 4.21 19.19 7.59
C TRP A 26 4.68 20.19 8.65
N GLU A 27 4.98 21.42 8.23
CA GLU A 27 5.26 22.54 9.15
C GLU A 27 4.27 23.69 8.93
N PHE A 28 3.89 24.41 9.98
CA PHE A 28 3.18 25.69 9.83
C PHE A 28 4.19 26.84 9.68
N ASP A 29 4.25 27.49 8.53
CA ASP A 29 5.00 28.74 8.35
C ASP A 29 4.10 29.97 8.56
N PRO A 30 4.29 30.75 9.66
CA PRO A 30 3.53 31.97 9.94
C PRO A 30 4.03 33.18 9.13
N LYS A 31 5.18 33.07 8.45
CA LYS A 31 5.76 34.12 7.59
C LYS A 31 5.38 33.93 6.13
N LEU A 32 4.75 32.81 5.78
CA LEU A 32 4.21 32.56 4.45
C LEU A 32 3.00 33.46 4.20
N THR A 33 3.24 34.62 3.58
CA THR A 33 2.17 35.51 3.12
C THR A 33 1.42 34.86 1.97
N LEU A 34 0.19 34.43 2.24
CA LEU A 34 -0.75 33.93 1.22
C LEU A 34 -1.48 35.08 0.53
N SER A 35 -1.91 34.87 -0.72
CA SER A 35 -2.87 35.73 -1.39
C SER A 35 -4.27 35.58 -0.76
N PRO A 36 -5.17 36.58 -0.93
CA PRO A 36 -6.57 36.44 -0.54
C PRO A 36 -7.29 35.28 -1.23
N GLU A 37 -6.88 34.92 -2.45
CA GLU A 37 -7.44 33.75 -3.16
C GLU A 37 -7.00 32.44 -2.49
N GLU A 38 -5.70 32.26 -2.21
CA GLU A 38 -5.16 31.07 -1.54
C GLU A 38 -5.87 30.82 -0.19
N ILE A 39 -6.08 31.89 0.61
CA ILE A 39 -6.82 31.81 1.88
C ILE A 39 -8.27 31.35 1.67
N SER A 40 -8.94 31.87 0.63
CA SER A 40 -10.33 31.52 0.29
C SER A 40 -10.46 30.05 -0.13
N GLU A 41 -9.51 29.53 -0.92
CA GLU A 41 -9.52 28.13 -1.36
C GLU A 41 -9.31 27.15 -0.20
N ILE A 42 -8.37 27.46 0.70
CA ILE A 42 -8.12 26.67 1.91
C ILE A 42 -9.35 26.65 2.83
N GLU A 43 -10.02 27.80 3.02
CA GLU A 43 -11.21 27.87 3.86
C GLU A 43 -12.42 27.18 3.21
N ASN A 44 -12.58 27.28 1.89
CA ASN A 44 -13.57 26.49 1.14
C ASN A 44 -13.33 24.98 1.32
N ALA A 45 -12.09 24.51 1.29
CA ALA A 45 -11.75 23.11 1.55
C ALA A 45 -12.15 22.67 2.97
N ARG A 46 -11.85 23.49 3.99
CA ARG A 46 -12.23 23.24 5.40
C ARG A 46 -13.75 23.16 5.58
N GLN A 47 -14.49 24.08 4.97
CA GLN A 47 -15.95 24.10 5.04
C GLN A 47 -16.59 22.93 4.28
N ASN A 48 -16.02 22.55 3.13
CA ASN A 48 -16.49 21.41 2.34
C ASN A 48 -16.31 20.09 3.10
N PHE A 49 -15.16 19.88 3.75
CA PHE A 49 -14.95 18.75 4.65
C PHE A 49 -15.97 18.76 5.80
N THR A 50 -16.14 19.90 6.48
CA THR A 50 -17.07 20.02 7.62
C THR A 50 -18.51 19.61 7.28
N LYS A 51 -18.99 20.02 6.10
CA LYS A 51 -20.35 19.72 5.61
C LYS A 51 -20.52 18.26 5.19
N ASN A 52 -19.48 17.65 4.60
CA ASN A 52 -19.56 16.33 3.98
C ASN A 52 -18.80 15.24 4.75
N ARG A 53 -18.41 15.46 6.01
CA ARG A 53 -17.58 14.53 6.81
C ARG A 53 -18.13 13.10 6.99
N PHE A 54 -19.42 12.90 6.73
CA PHE A 54 -20.08 11.57 6.72
C PHE A 54 -20.11 10.91 5.33
N GLN A 55 -19.57 11.57 4.30
CA GLN A 55 -19.60 11.17 2.88
C GLN A 55 -18.25 11.34 2.15
N CYS A 56 -17.34 12.17 2.66
CA CYS A 56 -16.11 12.59 1.98
C CYS A 56 -14.87 12.52 2.88
N LYS A 57 -13.72 12.24 2.26
CA LYS A 57 -12.39 12.09 2.90
C LYS A 57 -11.79 13.43 3.36
N HIS A 58 -10.72 13.36 4.15
CA HIS A 58 -9.92 14.53 4.57
C HIS A 58 -9.21 15.24 3.40
N SER A 59 -8.86 16.51 3.61
CA SER A 59 -8.39 17.43 2.55
C SER A 59 -6.88 17.75 2.57
N ALA A 60 -6.04 16.95 3.24
CA ALA A 60 -4.60 17.26 3.36
C ALA A 60 -3.85 17.17 2.01
N ASP A 61 -4.17 16.16 1.20
CA ASP A 61 -3.74 16.03 -0.20
C ASP A 61 -4.03 17.29 -1.06
N LEU A 62 -5.17 17.96 -0.85
CA LEU A 62 -5.51 19.18 -1.60
C LEU A 62 -4.54 20.33 -1.27
N ILE A 63 -4.19 20.50 0.01
CA ILE A 63 -3.23 21.52 0.47
C ILE A 63 -1.82 21.22 -0.06
N MET A 64 -1.45 19.94 -0.20
CA MET A 64 -0.20 19.52 -0.81
C MET A 64 -0.16 19.90 -2.29
N ARG A 65 -1.20 19.54 -3.06
CA ARG A 65 -1.30 19.83 -4.50
C ARG A 65 -1.19 21.32 -4.80
N MET A 66 -1.85 22.18 -4.02
CA MET A 66 -1.76 23.64 -4.13
C MET A 66 -0.32 24.18 -4.01
N GLN A 67 0.52 23.55 -3.18
CA GLN A 67 1.92 23.94 -3.04
C GLN A 67 2.77 23.46 -4.21
N PHE A 68 2.59 22.20 -4.63
CA PHE A 68 3.33 21.65 -5.77
C PHE A 68 3.02 22.36 -7.09
N GLU A 69 1.76 22.74 -7.32
CA GLU A 69 1.37 23.54 -8.48
C GLU A 69 2.09 24.91 -8.54
N LYS A 70 2.45 25.46 -7.37
CA LYS A 70 3.21 26.71 -7.23
C LYS A 70 4.73 26.53 -7.35
N GLU A 71 5.27 25.44 -6.79
CA GLU A 71 6.71 25.13 -6.85
C GLU A 71 7.14 24.59 -8.23
N ASN A 72 6.26 23.83 -8.90
CA ASN A 72 6.48 23.20 -10.21
C ASN A 72 5.35 23.59 -11.20
N PRO A 73 5.24 24.86 -11.64
CA PRO A 73 4.15 25.30 -12.52
C PRO A 73 4.16 24.57 -13.87
N VAL A 74 3.00 24.01 -14.26
CA VAL A 74 2.81 23.38 -15.58
C VAL A 74 2.80 24.47 -16.65
N SER A 75 3.71 24.39 -17.62
CA SER A 75 3.94 25.44 -18.62
C SER A 75 2.81 25.58 -19.65
N GLU A 76 2.05 24.52 -19.94
CA GLU A 76 0.90 24.56 -20.84
C GLU A 76 -0.19 23.58 -20.35
N VAL A 77 -1.41 24.08 -20.13
CA VAL A 77 -2.56 23.23 -19.76
C VAL A 77 -3.24 22.75 -21.04
N LEU A 78 -2.82 21.58 -21.53
CA LEU A 78 -3.39 20.93 -22.71
C LEU A 78 -4.92 20.75 -22.57
N PRO A 79 -5.73 20.94 -23.63
CA PRO A 79 -7.19 20.90 -23.54
C PRO A 79 -7.72 19.52 -23.13
N GLN A 80 -8.81 19.49 -22.36
CA GLN A 80 -9.49 18.23 -22.02
C GLN A 80 -10.19 17.67 -23.26
N VAL A 81 -9.77 16.50 -23.72
CA VAL A 81 -10.46 15.76 -24.79
C VAL A 81 -11.68 15.06 -24.20
N LYS A 82 -12.86 15.26 -24.80
CA LYS A 82 -14.11 14.58 -24.44
C LYS A 82 -14.66 13.84 -25.65
N LEU A 83 -14.58 12.51 -25.62
CA LEU A 83 -15.13 11.63 -26.65
C LEU A 83 -16.53 11.17 -26.24
N LYS A 84 -17.43 10.98 -27.21
CA LYS A 84 -18.73 10.32 -27.01
C LYS A 84 -18.56 8.80 -27.07
N GLU A 85 -19.48 8.02 -26.47
CA GLU A 85 -19.43 6.54 -26.44
C GLU A 85 -19.23 5.89 -27.83
N SER A 86 -19.79 6.49 -28.88
CA SER A 86 -19.72 5.99 -30.26
C SER A 86 -18.62 6.65 -31.11
N GLU A 87 -17.77 7.49 -30.52
CA GLU A 87 -16.73 8.24 -31.21
C GLU A 87 -15.42 7.44 -31.25
N LYS A 88 -14.70 7.50 -32.37
CA LYS A 88 -13.45 6.76 -32.50
C LYS A 88 -12.34 7.42 -31.68
N VAL A 89 -11.78 6.67 -30.75
CA VAL A 89 -10.52 7.03 -30.07
C VAL A 89 -9.42 7.20 -31.11
N THR A 90 -8.70 8.32 -31.07
CA THR A 90 -7.56 8.62 -31.96
C THR A 90 -6.25 8.66 -31.18
N GLU A 91 -5.14 8.42 -31.88
CA GLU A 91 -3.78 8.54 -31.31
C GLU A 91 -3.53 9.91 -30.68
N GLU A 92 -3.98 10.97 -31.34
CA GLU A 92 -3.87 12.35 -30.88
C GLU A 92 -4.71 12.61 -29.62
N ALA A 93 -5.94 12.09 -29.56
CA ALA A 93 -6.80 12.19 -28.39
C ALA A 93 -6.16 11.50 -27.17
N VAL A 94 -5.62 10.30 -27.36
CA VAL A 94 -4.91 9.57 -26.29
C VAL A 94 -3.62 10.29 -25.91
N THR A 95 -2.78 10.68 -26.86
CA THR A 95 -1.50 11.36 -26.60
C THR A 95 -1.70 12.66 -25.85
N THR A 96 -2.69 13.48 -26.24
CA THR A 96 -3.04 14.71 -25.53
C THR A 96 -3.53 14.43 -24.11
N THR A 97 -4.32 13.37 -23.92
CA THR A 97 -4.83 12.97 -22.59
C THR A 97 -3.71 12.44 -21.70
N LEU A 98 -2.80 11.62 -22.23
CA LEU A 98 -1.63 11.10 -21.53
C LEU A 98 -0.69 12.23 -21.14
N LYS A 99 -0.33 13.14 -22.06
CA LYS A 99 0.49 14.31 -21.75
C LYS A 99 -0.14 15.18 -20.67
N ARG A 100 -1.42 15.53 -20.80
CA ARG A 100 -2.15 16.29 -19.77
C ARG A 100 -2.10 15.62 -18.39
N GLY A 101 -2.17 14.29 -18.35
CA GLY A 101 -2.00 13.50 -17.14
C GLY A 101 -0.56 13.53 -16.60
N LEU A 102 0.44 13.28 -17.45
CA LEU A 102 1.86 13.21 -17.08
C LEU A 102 2.47 14.57 -16.74
N ASP A 103 1.99 15.67 -17.34
CA ASP A 103 2.40 17.04 -17.02
C ASP A 103 1.94 17.39 -15.60
N TYR A 104 0.68 17.11 -15.28
CA TYR A 104 0.13 17.25 -13.92
C TYR A 104 0.81 16.30 -12.92
N TYR A 105 1.05 15.04 -13.32
CA TYR A 105 1.69 14.09 -12.42
C TYR A 105 3.16 14.42 -12.19
N SER A 106 3.86 14.99 -13.18
CA SER A 106 5.24 15.47 -13.01
C SER A 106 5.33 16.74 -12.16
N SER A 107 4.32 17.63 -12.16
CA SER A 107 4.34 18.82 -11.30
C SER A 107 4.20 18.49 -9.82
N ILE A 108 3.56 17.38 -9.46
CA ILE A 108 3.50 16.90 -8.06
C ILE A 108 4.69 16.03 -7.65
N GLN A 109 5.74 15.88 -8.47
CA GLN A 109 6.97 15.19 -8.08
C GLN A 109 7.82 16.07 -7.15
N ALA A 110 8.28 15.50 -6.03
CA ALA A 110 9.18 16.18 -5.12
C ALA A 110 10.64 16.26 -5.63
N HIS A 111 11.43 17.14 -5.01
CA HIS A 111 12.77 17.48 -5.48
C HIS A 111 13.81 16.37 -5.27
N ASP A 112 13.62 15.51 -4.27
CA ASP A 112 14.40 14.29 -4.02
C ASP A 112 14.02 13.12 -4.94
N GLY A 113 12.90 13.27 -5.67
CA GLY A 113 12.49 12.40 -6.77
C GLY A 113 11.29 11.50 -6.51
N HIS A 114 10.73 11.50 -5.30
CA HIS A 114 9.53 10.73 -4.98
C HIS A 114 8.24 11.51 -5.28
N TRP A 115 7.11 10.79 -5.23
CA TRP A 115 5.77 11.39 -5.23
C TRP A 115 5.20 11.39 -3.81
N PRO A 116 5.01 12.57 -3.18
CA PRO A 116 4.33 12.65 -1.90
C PRO A 116 2.82 12.44 -2.08
N GLY A 117 2.18 11.88 -1.06
CA GLY A 117 0.79 11.45 -1.13
C GLY A 117 0.19 11.26 0.26
N ASP A 118 -1.08 11.64 0.41
CA ASP A 118 -1.82 11.48 1.66
C ASP A 118 -2.29 10.02 1.82
N TYR A 119 -1.49 9.21 2.50
CA TYR A 119 -1.78 7.79 2.74
C TYR A 119 -2.70 7.60 3.97
N GLY A 120 -3.91 8.14 3.90
CA GLY A 120 -4.98 7.88 4.87
C GLY A 120 -5.66 6.53 4.60
N GLY A 121 -5.95 5.75 5.66
CA GLY A 121 -6.52 4.40 5.50
C GLY A 121 -7.14 3.80 6.78
N PRO A 122 -6.42 3.76 7.92
CA PRO A 122 -6.98 3.27 9.18
C PRO A 122 -8.01 4.27 9.70
N LEU A 123 -9.26 3.84 9.87
CA LEU A 123 -10.42 4.73 10.04
C LEU A 123 -11.25 4.44 11.30
N PHE A 124 -10.62 4.10 12.43
CA PHE A 124 -11.27 4.07 13.76
C PHE A 124 -11.73 5.47 14.27
N LEU A 125 -11.66 6.51 13.42
CA LEU A 125 -12.10 7.88 13.72
C LEU A 125 -13.27 8.40 12.85
N MET A 126 -13.72 7.69 11.80
CA MET A 126 -15.08 7.78 11.18
C MET A 126 -15.14 7.03 9.83
N PRO A 127 -15.70 5.81 9.79
CA PRO A 127 -16.24 5.15 8.60
C PRO A 127 -17.79 5.05 8.69
N GLY A 128 -18.41 4.51 7.63
CA GLY A 128 -19.85 4.20 7.63
C GLY A 128 -20.21 3.09 8.61
N LEU A 129 -21.41 3.17 9.20
CA LEU A 129 -21.98 2.13 10.07
C LEU A 129 -22.22 0.84 9.27
N ASN A 130 -21.76 -0.31 9.79
CA ASN A 130 -22.03 -1.61 9.19
C ASN A 130 -23.50 -2.03 9.35
N ARG A 131 -23.96 -2.99 8.53
CA ARG A 131 -25.37 -3.45 8.52
C ARG A 131 -25.83 -4.09 9.83
N ASP A 132 -24.90 -4.62 10.62
CA ASP A 132 -25.12 -5.20 11.94
C ASP A 132 -25.22 -4.14 13.06
N GLY A 133 -24.85 -2.88 12.76
CA GLY A 133 -24.86 -1.78 13.71
C GLY A 133 -23.51 -1.46 14.35
N GLY A 134 -22.42 -2.15 14.00
CA GLY A 134 -21.07 -1.84 14.49
C GLY A 134 -20.23 -1.02 13.50
N TRP A 135 -18.93 -0.89 13.80
CA TRP A 135 -17.91 -0.36 12.88
C TRP A 135 -16.66 -1.23 12.88
N GLY A 136 -16.06 -1.42 11.70
CA GLY A 136 -14.81 -2.16 11.54
C GLY A 136 -13.55 -1.31 11.72
N LEU A 137 -12.41 -1.99 11.72
CA LEU A 137 -11.07 -1.38 11.74
C LEU A 137 -10.78 -0.55 10.46
N HIS A 138 -11.40 -0.94 9.34
CA HIS A 138 -11.39 -0.26 8.03
C HIS A 138 -12.78 -0.38 7.38
N ILE A 139 -13.03 0.40 6.32
CA ILE A 139 -14.35 0.54 5.65
C ILE A 139 -14.92 -0.75 5.03
N GLU A 140 -14.08 -1.75 4.77
CA GLU A 140 -14.47 -3.05 4.22
C GLU A 140 -14.44 -4.16 5.28
N GLY A 141 -14.04 -3.82 6.52
CA GLY A 141 -13.88 -4.76 7.60
C GLY A 141 -15.21 -5.11 8.29
N PRO A 142 -15.34 -6.32 8.86
CA PRO A 142 -16.42 -6.64 9.77
C PRO A 142 -16.36 -5.71 11.00
N SER A 143 -17.47 -5.60 11.72
CA SER A 143 -17.52 -4.83 12.96
C SER A 143 -16.57 -5.42 14.01
N THR A 144 -15.90 -4.53 14.73
CA THR A 144 -14.85 -4.85 15.74
C THR A 144 -15.16 -4.08 17.01
N MET A 145 -14.68 -4.54 18.18
CA MET A 145 -14.86 -3.78 19.42
C MET A 145 -14.07 -2.46 19.37
N PHE A 146 -12.84 -2.50 18.88
CA PHE A 146 -11.97 -1.34 18.66
C PHE A 146 -12.60 -0.31 17.71
N GLY A 147 -13.04 -0.75 16.53
CA GLY A 147 -13.71 0.12 15.57
C GLY A 147 -15.02 0.69 16.12
N SER A 148 -15.88 -0.15 16.72
CA SER A 148 -17.20 0.27 17.18
C SER A 148 -17.13 1.25 18.35
N VAL A 149 -16.31 0.98 19.36
CA VAL A 149 -16.21 1.82 20.56
C VAL A 149 -15.57 3.17 20.23
N LEU A 150 -14.47 3.21 19.47
CA LEU A 150 -13.82 4.47 19.14
C LEU A 150 -14.70 5.36 18.25
N ASN A 151 -15.41 4.79 17.27
CA ASN A 151 -16.35 5.56 16.46
C ASN A 151 -17.56 6.05 17.26
N TYR A 152 -18.15 5.21 18.11
CA TYR A 152 -19.23 5.62 19.01
C TYR A 152 -18.79 6.78 19.92
N VAL A 153 -17.64 6.67 20.58
CA VAL A 153 -17.09 7.72 21.45
C VAL A 153 -16.77 8.99 20.66
N THR A 154 -16.22 8.87 19.45
CA THR A 154 -15.94 10.02 18.56
C THR A 154 -17.21 10.77 18.19
N LEU A 155 -18.30 10.06 17.83
CA LEU A 155 -19.59 10.66 17.53
C LEU A 155 -20.20 11.35 18.77
N ARG A 156 -20.09 10.75 19.97
CA ARG A 156 -20.50 11.38 21.23
C ARG A 156 -19.71 12.67 21.53
N LEU A 157 -18.40 12.70 21.23
CA LEU A 157 -17.55 13.89 21.37
C LEU A 157 -17.84 14.97 20.32
N LEU A 158 -18.28 14.58 19.12
CA LEU A 158 -18.74 15.48 18.05
C LEU A 158 -20.14 16.07 18.30
N GLY A 159 -20.81 15.67 19.39
CA GLY A 159 -22.07 16.24 19.86
C GLY A 159 -23.31 15.39 19.59
N GLU A 160 -23.18 14.23 18.96
CA GLU A 160 -24.31 13.31 18.73
C GLU A 160 -24.83 12.75 20.07
N GLY A 161 -26.13 12.86 20.30
CA GLY A 161 -26.84 12.23 21.42
C GLY A 161 -26.77 10.69 21.37
N PRO A 162 -27.08 10.00 22.49
CA PRO A 162 -26.98 8.54 22.55
C PRO A 162 -27.99 7.81 21.66
N ASN A 163 -28.97 8.52 21.10
CA ASN A 163 -30.02 8.02 20.20
C ASN A 163 -30.09 8.83 18.89
N ASP A 164 -29.07 9.63 18.58
CA ASP A 164 -29.03 10.51 17.40
C ASP A 164 -28.50 9.74 16.16
N GLY A 165 -28.13 10.46 15.10
CA GLY A 165 -27.67 9.86 13.84
C GLY A 165 -28.69 8.92 13.18
N GLU A 166 -29.99 9.26 13.23
CA GLU A 166 -31.10 8.42 12.71
C GLU A 166 -31.11 6.98 13.28
N GLY A 167 -30.71 6.84 14.55
CA GLY A 167 -30.62 5.55 15.25
C GLY A 167 -29.30 4.80 15.03
N ALA A 168 -28.31 5.39 14.34
CA ALA A 168 -26.96 4.85 14.26
C ALA A 168 -26.30 4.76 15.65
N MET A 169 -26.51 5.76 16.52
CA MET A 169 -25.94 5.78 17.87
C MET A 169 -26.55 4.69 18.77
N GLU A 170 -27.86 4.44 18.64
CA GLU A 170 -28.55 3.36 19.33
C GLU A 170 -28.01 1.99 18.89
N LYS A 171 -27.94 1.73 17.57
CA LYS A 171 -27.39 0.49 17.02
C LYS A 171 -25.93 0.25 17.43
N GLY A 172 -25.10 1.30 17.37
CA GLY A 172 -23.70 1.26 17.79
C GLY A 172 -23.53 0.86 19.24
N ARG A 173 -24.27 1.52 20.15
CA ARG A 173 -24.28 1.20 21.58
C ARG A 173 -24.76 -0.23 21.82
N ASP A 174 -25.85 -0.63 21.19
CA ASP A 174 -26.46 -1.94 21.41
C ASP A 174 -25.55 -3.06 20.85
N TRP A 175 -24.88 -2.84 19.72
CA TRP A 175 -23.83 -3.73 19.20
C TRP A 175 -22.69 -3.89 20.22
N ILE A 176 -22.13 -2.77 20.72
CA ILE A 176 -21.05 -2.80 21.73
C ILE A 176 -21.46 -3.58 22.98
N LEU A 177 -22.67 -3.33 23.51
CA LEU A 177 -23.17 -3.99 24.71
C LEU A 177 -23.42 -5.50 24.51
N ASN A 178 -23.84 -5.91 23.32
CA ASN A 178 -24.09 -7.32 23.00
C ASN A 178 -22.80 -8.15 22.82
N HIS A 179 -21.66 -7.52 22.50
CA HIS A 179 -20.36 -8.18 22.32
C HIS A 179 -19.42 -7.96 23.54
N GLY A 180 -19.98 -7.95 24.76
CA GLY A 180 -19.19 -7.86 26.01
C GLY A 180 -18.80 -6.46 26.47
N GLY A 181 -19.04 -5.41 25.67
CA GLY A 181 -18.85 -4.01 26.05
C GLY A 181 -17.41 -3.50 25.92
N ALA A 182 -17.23 -2.19 26.15
CA ALA A 182 -15.98 -1.48 25.90
C ALA A 182 -14.76 -1.96 26.72
N THR A 183 -14.93 -2.84 27.71
CA THR A 183 -13.82 -3.54 28.39
C THR A 183 -13.09 -4.53 27.48
N MET A 184 -13.73 -4.96 26.40
CA MET A 184 -13.21 -5.89 25.39
C MET A 184 -12.32 -5.25 24.33
N ILE A 185 -12.18 -3.92 24.37
CA ILE A 185 -11.36 -3.19 23.42
C ILE A 185 -9.86 -3.54 23.58
N THR A 186 -9.10 -3.49 22.49
CA THR A 186 -7.66 -3.77 22.48
C THR A 186 -6.83 -2.68 23.15
N SER A 187 -5.54 -2.94 23.41
CA SER A 187 -4.61 -2.09 24.19
C SER A 187 -4.63 -0.62 23.80
N TRP A 188 -4.60 -0.32 22.50
CA TRP A 188 -4.69 1.05 21.96
C TRP A 188 -6.03 1.71 22.28
N GLY A 189 -7.11 0.95 22.26
CA GLY A 189 -8.44 1.43 22.62
C GLY A 189 -8.57 1.71 24.12
N LYS A 190 -8.05 0.80 24.96
CA LYS A 190 -8.00 0.97 26.42
C LYS A 190 -7.23 2.25 26.78
N MET A 191 -6.12 2.52 26.09
CA MET A 191 -5.32 3.74 26.22
C MET A 191 -6.15 4.99 25.93
N TRP A 192 -6.83 5.06 24.77
CA TRP A 192 -7.68 6.21 24.41
C TRP A 192 -8.83 6.44 25.40
N LEU A 193 -9.50 5.37 25.84
CA LEU A 193 -10.56 5.47 26.86
C LEU A 193 -10.01 5.91 28.23
N SER A 194 -8.76 5.55 28.56
CA SER A 194 -8.08 5.98 29.79
C SER A 194 -7.70 7.46 29.77
N VAL A 195 -7.29 7.98 28.61
CA VAL A 195 -7.07 9.43 28.38
C VAL A 195 -8.36 10.21 28.53
N LEU A 196 -9.48 9.67 28.06
CA LEU A 196 -10.82 10.25 28.22
C LEU A 196 -11.41 10.07 29.64
N GLY A 197 -10.73 9.35 30.53
CA GLY A 197 -11.19 9.09 31.90
C GLY A 197 -12.40 8.16 32.03
N VAL A 198 -12.72 7.39 30.98
CA VAL A 198 -13.84 6.42 30.96
C VAL A 198 -13.36 4.96 31.07
N PHE A 199 -12.05 4.77 31.24
CA PHE A 199 -11.41 3.48 31.54
C PHE A 199 -10.29 3.71 32.57
N GLU A 200 -10.05 2.71 33.44
CA GLU A 200 -9.02 2.82 34.48
C GLU A 200 -7.62 2.55 33.93
N TRP A 201 -6.67 3.44 34.24
CA TRP A 201 -5.28 3.31 33.78
C TRP A 201 -4.63 1.98 34.18
N SER A 202 -5.03 1.40 35.32
CA SER A 202 -4.57 0.09 35.79
C SER A 202 -5.05 -1.12 34.97
N GLY A 203 -5.95 -0.91 34.00
CA GLY A 203 -6.36 -1.94 33.04
C GLY A 203 -5.51 -1.98 31.75
N ASN A 204 -4.46 -1.16 31.65
CA ASN A 204 -3.52 -1.15 30.53
C ASN A 204 -2.22 -1.88 30.92
N ASN A 205 -1.54 -2.48 29.95
CA ASN A 205 -0.19 -2.98 30.15
C ASN A 205 0.78 -1.80 30.39
N PRO A 206 1.81 -1.94 31.27
CA PRO A 206 2.74 -0.86 31.54
C PRO A 206 3.52 -0.43 30.29
N MET A 207 3.54 0.88 30.03
CA MET A 207 4.37 1.53 29.00
C MET A 207 5.49 2.31 29.70
N PRO A 208 6.64 1.69 30.02
CA PRO A 208 7.67 2.32 30.83
C PRO A 208 8.37 3.47 30.07
N PRO A 209 8.21 4.75 30.47
CA PRO A 209 8.89 5.87 29.81
C PRO A 209 10.42 5.74 29.91
N GLU A 210 10.94 4.95 30.85
CA GLU A 210 12.36 4.70 31.06
C GLU A 210 13.09 4.13 29.82
N MET A 211 12.36 3.58 28.83
CA MET A 211 12.93 3.20 27.53
C MET A 211 13.58 4.38 26.79
N TRP A 212 13.08 5.61 26.98
CA TRP A 212 13.65 6.84 26.41
C TRP A 212 14.98 7.28 27.07
N LEU A 213 15.44 6.58 28.12
CA LEU A 213 16.75 6.79 28.74
C LEU A 213 17.80 5.75 28.34
N LEU A 214 17.44 4.79 27.48
CA LEU A 214 18.36 3.78 26.99
C LEU A 214 19.40 4.42 26.02
N PRO A 215 20.65 3.93 25.99
CA PRO A 215 21.60 4.33 24.96
C PRO A 215 21.08 4.03 23.54
N TYR A 216 21.18 5.00 22.61
CA TYR A 216 20.77 4.87 21.20
C TYR A 216 21.32 3.62 20.48
N LEU A 217 22.44 3.05 20.92
CA LEU A 217 23.02 1.82 20.35
C LEU A 217 22.21 0.55 20.66
N LEU A 218 21.20 0.61 21.53
CA LEU A 218 20.38 -0.54 21.89
C LEU A 218 19.20 -0.70 20.90
N PRO A 219 19.00 -1.89 20.29
CA PRO A 219 17.94 -2.12 19.29
C PRO A 219 16.50 -1.81 19.74
N VAL A 220 16.26 -1.83 21.06
CA VAL A 220 14.95 -1.56 21.71
C VAL A 220 14.75 -0.07 22.04
N HIS A 221 15.68 0.81 21.66
CA HIS A 221 15.54 2.25 21.89
C HIS A 221 14.42 2.83 20.99
N PRO A 222 13.54 3.72 21.49
CA PRO A 222 12.37 4.19 20.72
C PRO A 222 12.64 4.83 19.35
N VAL A 223 13.86 5.29 19.06
CA VAL A 223 14.25 5.87 17.74
C VAL A 223 14.59 4.80 16.68
N GLU A 224 14.80 3.55 17.10
CA GLU A 224 15.12 2.40 16.24
C GLU A 224 13.87 1.59 15.84
N ILE A 225 12.71 1.91 16.41
CA ILE A 225 11.41 1.26 16.16
C ILE A 225 10.40 2.27 15.60
N GLU A 226 9.45 1.81 14.80
CA GLU A 226 8.37 2.66 14.24
C GLU A 226 7.17 2.84 15.18
N THR A 227 7.00 1.94 16.16
CA THR A 227 5.82 1.93 17.02
C THR A 227 5.72 3.19 17.89
N ILE A 228 4.51 3.75 17.97
CA ILE A 228 4.18 4.93 18.78
C ILE A 228 4.28 4.61 20.28
N VAL A 229 5.47 4.78 20.88
CA VAL A 229 5.68 4.63 22.33
C VAL A 229 5.51 5.99 23.03
N PHE A 230 4.28 6.48 23.12
CA PHE A 230 4.00 7.72 23.87
C PHE A 230 4.23 7.51 25.38
N PRO A 231 4.96 8.42 26.05
CA PRO A 231 5.07 8.49 27.52
C PRO A 231 3.78 9.06 28.15
N LEU A 232 2.65 8.38 28.00
CA LEU A 232 1.38 8.87 28.56
C LEU A 232 1.42 8.84 30.09
N CYS A 233 1.34 10.03 30.67
CA CYS A 233 1.35 10.24 32.10
C CYS A 233 -0.10 10.42 32.60
N ARG A 234 -0.43 9.83 33.75
CA ARG A 234 -1.66 10.17 34.50
C ARG A 234 -1.69 11.69 34.76
N LYS A 235 -2.54 12.41 34.02
CA LYS A 235 -2.95 13.79 34.30
C LYS A 235 -4.46 13.81 34.60
N ASP A 236 -4.88 14.85 35.32
CA ASP A 236 -6.21 14.93 35.91
C ASP A 236 -7.34 14.84 34.86
N VAL A 237 -8.36 14.04 35.21
CA VAL A 237 -9.46 13.66 34.32
C VAL A 237 -10.33 14.86 33.95
N VAL A 238 -10.57 15.04 32.65
CA VAL A 238 -11.66 15.90 32.16
C VAL A 238 -12.98 15.18 32.40
N SER A 239 -13.84 15.73 33.26
CA SER A 239 -15.17 15.18 33.51
C SER A 239 -16.06 15.29 32.26
N LEU A 240 -16.36 14.15 31.64
CA LEU A 240 -17.30 14.07 30.52
C LEU A 240 -18.76 14.15 30.99
N PRO A 241 -19.71 14.56 30.11
CA PRO A 241 -21.14 14.60 30.44
C PRO A 241 -21.71 13.23 30.82
N ASP A 242 -22.72 13.22 31.68
CA ASP A 242 -23.34 12.01 32.23
C ASP A 242 -23.73 10.98 31.14
N GLY A 243 -23.33 9.72 31.35
CA GLY A 243 -23.76 8.58 30.51
C GLY A 243 -22.67 7.57 30.11
N LEU A 244 -21.38 7.86 30.36
CA LEU A 244 -20.24 6.98 29.99
C LEU A 244 -19.76 6.07 31.14
N SER A 245 -20.69 5.52 31.93
CA SER A 245 -20.36 4.61 33.03
C SER A 245 -20.13 3.18 32.52
N ALA A 246 -18.87 2.84 32.18
CA ALA A 246 -18.48 1.46 31.91
C ALA A 246 -18.51 0.62 33.21
N TYR A 247 -19.49 -0.26 33.34
CA TYR A 247 -19.56 -1.23 34.45
C TYR A 247 -18.62 -2.40 34.19
N VAL A 248 -17.76 -2.71 35.17
CA VAL A 248 -16.68 -3.70 35.05
C VAL A 248 -17.19 -5.12 35.26
N LEU A 249 -17.15 -5.94 34.21
CA LEU A 249 -17.11 -7.40 34.29
C LEU A 249 -16.04 -7.91 33.31
N LEU A 250 -15.08 -8.68 33.84
CA LEU A 250 -13.95 -9.22 33.07
C LEU A 250 -14.32 -10.59 32.50
N ILE A 251 -14.56 -10.67 31.18
CA ILE A 251 -14.66 -11.93 30.43
C ILE A 251 -13.91 -11.71 29.11
N TRP A 252 -12.74 -12.33 28.93
CA TRP A 252 -11.98 -12.26 27.67
C TRP A 252 -12.68 -13.03 26.54
N GLU A 253 -12.68 -12.48 25.33
CA GLU A 253 -13.18 -13.09 24.10
C GLU A 253 -12.38 -12.56 22.89
N GLU A 254 -12.22 -13.38 21.84
CA GLU A 254 -11.07 -13.31 20.90
C GLU A 254 -11.28 -12.43 19.64
N GLU A 255 -12.40 -11.71 19.51
CA GLU A 255 -12.89 -11.16 18.22
C GLU A 255 -11.92 -10.18 17.51
N ASP A 256 -11.19 -9.35 18.25
CA ASP A 256 -10.29 -8.31 17.71
C ASP A 256 -8.79 -8.71 17.70
N LEU A 257 -8.44 -9.92 18.19
CA LEU A 257 -7.04 -10.29 18.45
C LEU A 257 -6.35 -10.88 17.21
N TYR A 258 -5.62 -10.03 16.48
CA TYR A 258 -4.84 -10.44 15.30
C TYR A 258 -3.45 -10.95 15.64
N TYR A 259 -2.76 -10.30 16.59
CA TYR A 259 -1.40 -10.64 17.02
C TYR A 259 -1.41 -11.06 18.50
N PRO A 260 -1.65 -12.35 18.81
CA PRO A 260 -1.67 -12.84 20.18
C PRO A 260 -0.27 -12.81 20.81
N HIS A 261 -0.20 -12.39 22.06
CA HIS A 261 1.06 -12.24 22.77
C HIS A 261 1.80 -13.58 22.93
N PRO A 262 3.06 -13.70 22.50
CA PRO A 262 3.87 -14.85 22.84
C PRO A 262 4.22 -14.84 24.33
N LEU A 263 4.45 -16.02 24.92
CA LEU A 263 4.78 -16.19 26.35
C LEU A 263 5.92 -15.28 26.85
N VAL A 264 6.89 -14.94 25.99
CA VAL A 264 7.98 -14.01 26.33
C VAL A 264 7.46 -12.60 26.65
N GLN A 265 6.42 -12.16 25.96
CA GLN A 265 5.79 -10.85 26.15
C GLN A 265 4.90 -10.82 27.40
N ASP A 266 4.14 -11.89 27.66
CA ASP A 266 3.39 -12.06 28.92
C ASP A 266 4.34 -12.02 30.13
N VAL A 267 5.48 -12.73 30.06
CA VAL A 267 6.51 -12.71 31.11
C VAL A 267 7.13 -11.32 31.25
N LEU A 268 7.39 -10.62 30.13
CA LEU A 268 7.93 -9.26 30.15
C LEU A 268 6.97 -8.29 30.85
N TRP A 269 5.69 -8.25 30.47
CA TRP A 269 4.72 -7.37 31.14
C TRP A 269 4.43 -7.78 32.57
N ALA A 270 4.37 -9.07 32.90
CA ALA A 270 4.22 -9.51 34.28
C ALA A 270 5.40 -9.07 35.16
N LEU A 271 6.62 -9.01 34.62
CA LEU A 271 7.79 -8.46 35.31
C LEU A 271 7.74 -6.93 35.40
N LEU A 272 7.30 -6.24 34.35
CA LEU A 272 7.12 -4.80 34.36
C LEU A 272 6.08 -4.39 35.42
N ASP A 273 4.89 -4.97 35.39
CA ASP A 273 3.79 -4.68 36.33
C ASP A 273 4.11 -5.07 37.77
N LYS A 274 4.62 -6.29 38.01
CA LYS A 274 4.74 -6.83 39.38
C LYS A 274 6.07 -6.51 40.06
N ALA A 275 7.08 -6.07 39.31
CA ALA A 275 8.41 -5.75 39.86
C ALA A 275 8.91 -4.36 39.47
N ALA A 276 8.87 -3.97 38.18
CA ALA A 276 9.43 -2.69 37.76
C ALA A 276 8.57 -1.50 38.21
N GLU A 277 7.26 -1.53 37.98
CA GLU A 277 6.30 -0.49 38.36
C GLU A 277 6.34 -0.16 39.87
N PRO A 278 6.25 -1.15 40.80
CA PRO A 278 6.43 -0.89 42.23
C PRO A 278 7.75 -0.21 42.59
N VAL A 279 8.86 -0.54 41.91
CA VAL A 279 10.17 0.09 42.16
C VAL A 279 10.24 1.50 41.58
N LEU A 280 9.71 1.71 40.37
CA LEU A 280 9.74 2.98 39.64
C LEU A 280 8.74 4.02 40.20
N MET A 281 7.71 3.57 40.93
CA MET A 281 6.79 4.46 41.65
C MET A 281 7.35 4.98 42.99
N HIS A 282 8.42 4.37 43.52
CA HIS A 282 9.02 4.72 44.82
C HIS A 282 10.42 5.32 44.67
N TRP A 283 10.91 6.01 45.70
CA TRP A 283 12.30 6.50 45.69
C TRP A 283 13.29 5.33 45.83
N PRO A 284 14.38 5.26 45.04
CA PRO A 284 14.87 6.26 44.08
C PRO A 284 14.33 6.12 42.65
N GLY A 285 13.65 5.02 42.30
CA GLY A 285 13.15 4.74 40.94
C GLY A 285 12.26 5.86 40.37
N LYS A 286 11.46 6.52 41.22
CA LYS A 286 10.65 7.70 40.87
C LYS A 286 11.46 8.83 40.24
N LYS A 287 12.73 9.02 40.63
CA LYS A 287 13.62 10.02 40.00
C LYS A 287 14.05 9.61 38.58
N LEU A 288 14.19 8.30 38.33
CA LEU A 288 14.47 7.80 36.98
C LEU A 288 13.24 8.01 36.09
N ARG A 289 12.05 7.71 36.60
CA ARG A 289 10.77 7.97 35.95
C ARG A 289 10.54 9.45 35.64
N GLU A 290 10.75 10.33 36.62
CA GLU A 290 10.68 11.79 36.44
C GLU A 290 11.62 12.25 35.32
N LYS A 291 12.87 11.77 35.31
CA LYS A 291 13.83 12.09 34.23
C LYS A 291 13.37 11.55 32.87
N ALA A 292 12.88 10.31 32.82
CA ALA A 292 12.42 9.66 31.60
C ALA A 292 11.23 10.40 30.98
N LEU A 293 10.27 10.80 31.82
CA LEU A 293 9.14 11.63 31.42
C LEU A 293 9.58 13.01 30.92
N CYS A 294 10.58 13.64 31.54
CA CYS A 294 11.15 14.88 31.00
C CYS A 294 11.75 14.68 29.61
N THR A 295 12.62 13.68 29.40
CA THR A 295 13.22 13.39 28.10
C THR A 295 12.18 13.04 27.03
N ALA A 296 11.16 12.26 27.39
CA ALA A 296 10.12 11.88 26.45
C ALA A 296 9.15 13.05 26.15
N MET A 297 8.90 13.96 27.11
CA MET A 297 8.23 15.25 26.84
C MET A 297 9.08 16.20 25.99
N GLU A 298 10.42 16.19 26.11
CA GLU A 298 11.33 16.92 25.22
C GLU A 298 11.23 16.39 23.77
N HIS A 299 11.13 15.07 23.58
CA HIS A 299 10.83 14.46 22.27
C HIS A 299 9.46 14.87 21.73
N ILE A 300 8.39 14.88 22.55
CA ILE A 300 7.06 15.34 22.13
C ILE A 300 7.10 16.82 21.74
N HIS A 301 7.63 17.70 22.60
CA HIS A 301 7.76 19.12 22.28
C HIS A 301 8.62 19.35 21.04
N TYR A 302 9.65 18.55 20.81
CA TYR A 302 10.44 18.60 19.58
C TYR A 302 9.60 18.20 18.36
N GLU A 303 8.84 17.11 18.40
CA GLU A 303 7.91 16.76 17.31
C GLU A 303 6.87 17.86 17.08
N ASP A 304 6.21 18.32 18.15
CA ASP A 304 5.24 19.42 18.15
C ASP A 304 5.82 20.72 17.58
N GLU A 305 7.05 21.11 17.93
CA GLU A 305 7.65 22.37 17.44
C GLU A 305 8.04 22.28 15.95
N ASN A 306 8.57 21.13 15.51
CA ASN A 306 8.93 20.92 14.10
C ASN A 306 7.70 20.74 13.20
N THR A 307 6.72 19.97 13.67
CA THR A 307 5.45 19.73 12.97
C THR A 307 4.42 20.82 13.24
N ARG A 308 4.73 21.78 14.12
CA ARG A 308 3.83 22.85 14.60
C ARG A 308 2.50 22.32 15.14
N TYR A 309 2.53 21.19 15.84
CA TYR A 309 1.38 20.47 16.41
C TYR A 309 0.46 19.79 15.35
N LEU A 310 1.01 19.40 14.19
CA LEU A 310 0.35 18.42 13.29
C LEU A 310 0.74 16.96 13.59
N CYS A 311 1.87 16.75 14.27
CA CYS A 311 2.59 15.49 14.34
C CYS A 311 2.88 14.91 12.95
N ILE A 312 3.23 13.63 12.89
CA ILE A 312 3.22 12.88 11.63
C ILE A 312 1.76 12.53 11.20
N GLY A 313 0.75 12.84 12.07
CA GLY A 313 -0.73 12.82 11.98
C GLY A 313 -1.45 12.36 13.28
N PRO A 314 -2.70 11.82 13.29
CA PRO A 314 -3.57 11.86 14.49
C PRO A 314 -3.92 10.55 15.27
N VAL A 315 -3.22 9.42 15.10
CA VAL A 315 -2.82 8.63 16.31
C VAL A 315 -1.36 8.91 16.56
N ASN A 316 -0.53 8.76 15.53
CA ASN A 316 0.51 9.75 15.32
C ASN A 316 0.93 9.97 13.86
N LYS A 317 0.61 9.19 12.81
CA LYS A 317 -0.68 9.09 12.06
C LYS A 317 -1.16 7.63 12.06
N GLY A 318 -1.33 7.11 10.84
CA GLY A 318 -1.39 5.71 10.46
C GLY A 318 -0.24 5.36 9.50
N TYR A 319 0.14 6.21 8.52
CA TYR A 319 1.24 5.93 7.58
C TYR A 319 1.90 7.20 7.04
N ASN A 320 3.22 7.16 6.86
CA ASN A 320 4.01 8.32 6.41
C ASN A 320 3.98 8.51 4.88
N GLY A 321 3.49 7.52 4.16
CA GLY A 321 3.31 7.50 2.71
C GLY A 321 3.55 6.10 2.15
N SER A 322 3.44 5.98 0.83
CA SER A 322 3.82 4.80 0.05
C SER A 322 4.94 5.15 -0.94
N GLN A 323 5.89 5.98 -0.50
CA GLN A 323 6.80 6.76 -1.36
C GLN A 323 7.53 5.89 -2.38
N LEU A 324 8.07 4.74 -1.97
CA LEU A 324 8.77 3.85 -2.90
C LEU A 324 7.82 3.20 -3.89
N TRP A 325 6.65 2.76 -3.43
CA TRP A 325 5.61 2.14 -4.24
C TRP A 325 5.07 3.09 -5.31
N ASP A 326 4.67 4.29 -4.89
CA ASP A 326 4.19 5.37 -5.77
C ASP A 326 5.27 5.76 -6.79
N THR A 327 6.52 5.89 -6.36
CA THR A 327 7.64 6.25 -7.25
C THR A 327 7.96 5.14 -8.24
N ALA A 328 7.94 3.88 -7.82
CA ALA A 328 8.17 2.73 -8.69
C ALA A 328 7.07 2.61 -9.75
N PHE A 329 5.80 2.80 -9.38
CA PHE A 329 4.70 2.80 -10.34
C PHE A 329 4.67 4.04 -11.22
N ALA A 330 5.01 5.23 -10.70
CA ALA A 330 5.17 6.44 -11.50
C ALA A 330 6.17 6.23 -12.64
N VAL A 331 7.33 5.61 -12.35
CA VAL A 331 8.34 5.26 -13.35
C VAL A 331 7.78 4.29 -14.39
N GLN A 332 7.10 3.23 -13.97
CA GLN A 332 6.51 2.25 -14.90
C GLN A 332 5.43 2.88 -15.80
N ALA A 333 4.54 3.69 -15.24
CA ALA A 333 3.47 4.37 -15.95
C ALA A 333 4.00 5.41 -16.95
N ILE A 334 4.98 6.24 -16.57
CA ILE A 334 5.62 7.19 -17.49
C ILE A 334 6.29 6.42 -18.64
N ILE A 335 6.97 5.31 -18.36
CA ILE A 335 7.66 4.51 -19.37
C ILE A 335 6.68 3.85 -20.36
N SER A 336 5.55 3.31 -19.90
CA SER A 336 4.57 2.64 -20.77
C SER A 336 3.88 3.58 -21.77
N THR A 337 3.85 4.89 -21.52
CA THR A 337 3.29 5.89 -22.47
C THR A 337 4.11 6.09 -23.75
N ASN A 338 5.36 5.62 -23.80
CA ASN A 338 6.36 5.95 -24.84
C ASN A 338 6.73 7.44 -24.94
N LEU A 339 6.37 8.29 -23.98
CA LEU A 339 6.71 9.73 -23.95
C LEU A 339 8.03 10.03 -23.19
N VAL A 340 8.90 9.03 -23.07
CA VAL A 340 10.05 8.98 -22.16
C VAL A 340 11.13 10.06 -22.38
N GLU A 341 11.25 10.59 -23.60
CA GLU A 341 12.19 11.68 -23.89
C GLU A 341 11.72 13.00 -23.26
N GLU A 342 10.40 13.25 -23.24
CA GLU A 342 9.81 14.48 -22.69
C GLU A 342 9.90 14.50 -21.16
N TYR A 343 9.71 13.34 -20.51
CA TYR A 343 9.75 13.19 -19.06
C TYR A 343 11.10 12.65 -18.53
N SER A 344 12.18 12.73 -19.31
CA SER A 344 13.51 12.25 -18.92
C SER A 344 14.03 12.83 -17.58
N PRO A 345 13.85 14.13 -17.25
CA PRO A 345 14.26 14.67 -15.96
C PRO A 345 13.51 14.04 -14.79
N THR A 346 12.18 13.88 -14.93
CA THR A 346 11.28 13.24 -13.96
C THR A 346 11.73 11.81 -13.65
N LEU A 347 11.99 11.02 -14.71
CA LEU A 347 12.48 9.64 -14.59
C LEU A 347 13.85 9.55 -13.91
N LYS A 348 14.78 10.47 -14.20
CA LYS A 348 16.14 10.47 -13.60
C LYS A 348 16.13 10.77 -12.10
N LYS A 349 15.26 11.69 -11.65
CA LYS A 349 15.03 11.93 -10.22
C LYS A 349 14.45 10.68 -9.54
N ALA A 350 13.40 10.10 -10.12
CA ALA A 350 12.74 8.91 -9.60
C ALA A 350 13.70 7.71 -9.48
N HIS A 351 14.55 7.48 -10.48
CA HIS A 351 15.63 6.49 -10.41
C HIS A 351 16.57 6.74 -9.21
N ALA A 352 16.94 8.00 -8.95
CA ALA A 352 17.85 8.34 -7.85
C ALA A 352 17.20 8.08 -6.49
N PHE A 353 15.91 8.40 -6.35
CA PHE A 353 15.09 8.04 -5.20
C PHE A 353 15.07 6.53 -4.98
N VAL A 354 14.57 5.76 -5.95
CA VAL A 354 14.45 4.29 -5.87
C VAL A 354 15.78 3.65 -5.51
N LYS A 355 16.91 4.06 -6.11
CA LYS A 355 18.23 3.50 -5.76
C LYS A 355 18.69 3.87 -4.33
N ASN A 356 18.22 4.95 -3.74
CA ASN A 356 18.59 5.38 -2.38
C ASN A 356 17.72 4.76 -1.29
N SER A 357 16.58 4.16 -1.63
CA SER A 357 15.70 3.42 -0.71
C SER A 357 16.04 1.93 -0.54
N GLN A 358 17.19 1.46 -1.07
CA GLN A 358 17.59 0.04 -0.94
C GLN A 358 18.19 -0.26 0.43
N ASN A 359 17.67 -1.28 1.11
CA ASN A 359 18.18 -1.77 2.39
C ASN A 359 19.49 -2.56 2.25
N GLY A 360 20.18 -2.78 3.38
CA GLY A 360 21.48 -3.45 3.42
C GLY A 360 21.45 -4.92 2.98
N ASP A 361 20.32 -5.59 3.16
CA ASP A 361 20.03 -6.95 2.69
C ASP A 361 19.71 -7.04 1.19
N GLY A 362 19.46 -5.90 0.54
CA GLY A 362 19.06 -5.78 -0.86
C GLY A 362 17.57 -5.57 -1.09
N GLY A 363 16.74 -5.79 -0.07
CA GLY A 363 15.30 -5.57 -0.13
C GLY A 363 14.93 -4.09 -0.12
N PHE A 364 13.63 -3.84 -0.22
CA PHE A 364 13.05 -2.51 -0.25
C PHE A 364 11.85 -2.44 0.69
N ALA A 365 11.88 -1.48 1.61
CA ALA A 365 10.80 -1.20 2.55
C ALA A 365 9.88 -0.09 2.02
N THR A 366 8.87 0.34 2.79
CA THR A 366 7.79 1.20 2.28
C THR A 366 8.16 2.69 2.20
N TYR A 367 8.81 3.19 3.25
CA TYR A 367 8.99 4.62 3.52
C TYR A 367 10.45 5.01 3.78
N GLU A 368 11.11 4.35 4.72
CA GLU A 368 12.48 4.60 5.15
C GLU A 368 13.35 3.33 5.03
N LEU A 369 14.64 3.42 5.35
CA LEU A 369 15.48 2.24 5.47
C LEU A 369 15.21 1.55 6.81
N THR A 370 15.14 0.22 6.80
CA THR A 370 14.96 -0.61 7.99
C THR A 370 16.07 -0.32 9.01
N ARG A 371 15.67 0.19 10.19
CA ARG A 371 16.60 0.72 11.21
C ARG A 371 17.09 -0.36 12.18
N SER A 372 16.23 -1.32 12.52
CA SER A 372 16.47 -2.32 13.55
C SER A 372 16.09 -3.73 13.09
N TYR A 373 15.92 -4.67 14.04
CA TYR A 373 15.90 -6.11 13.76
C TYR A 373 14.49 -6.71 13.91
N SER A 374 14.13 -7.61 13.00
CA SER A 374 12.81 -8.28 12.96
C SER A 374 12.42 -9.07 14.21
N TRP A 375 13.37 -9.48 15.05
CA TRP A 375 13.04 -10.13 16.33
C TRP A 375 12.31 -9.20 17.31
N LEU A 376 12.33 -7.88 17.09
CA LEU A 376 11.58 -6.91 17.88
C LEU A 376 10.06 -7.03 17.72
N GLU A 377 9.57 -7.72 16.68
CA GLU A 377 8.15 -8.03 16.56
C GLU A 377 7.64 -8.89 17.74
N LEU A 378 8.52 -9.64 18.41
CA LEU A 378 8.21 -10.41 19.63
C LEU A 378 7.77 -9.55 20.83
N ILE A 379 7.93 -8.23 20.75
CA ILE A 379 7.47 -7.27 21.77
C ILE A 379 6.38 -6.31 21.24
N ASN A 380 5.80 -6.56 20.06
CA ASN A 380 4.73 -5.75 19.47
C ASN A 380 3.50 -5.68 20.42
N PRO A 381 3.16 -4.50 20.97
CA PRO A 381 2.12 -4.35 21.98
C PRO A 381 0.71 -4.10 21.42
N ALA A 382 0.53 -4.09 20.09
CA ALA A 382 -0.65 -3.48 19.48
C ALA A 382 -1.91 -4.36 19.41
N GLU A 383 -1.79 -5.68 19.59
CA GLU A 383 -2.89 -6.70 19.59
C GLU A 383 -3.65 -6.83 18.24
N THR A 384 -3.96 -5.72 17.56
CA THR A 384 -4.74 -5.64 16.30
C THR A 384 -3.88 -5.58 15.03
N PHE A 385 -2.57 -5.37 15.16
CA PHE A 385 -1.65 -5.18 14.04
C PHE A 385 -0.39 -6.04 14.24
N GLY A 386 0.08 -6.67 13.17
CA GLY A 386 1.38 -7.34 13.10
C GLY A 386 2.31 -6.64 12.11
N ASP A 387 3.61 -6.87 12.25
CA ASP A 387 4.67 -6.33 11.40
C ASP A 387 4.72 -4.78 11.40
N ILE A 388 4.59 -4.18 12.60
CA ILE A 388 4.55 -2.72 12.82
C ILE A 388 5.70 -2.17 13.68
N VAL A 389 6.68 -2.99 14.06
CA VAL A 389 7.77 -2.55 14.94
C VAL A 389 8.92 -1.89 14.18
N ILE A 390 9.09 -2.19 12.89
CA ILE A 390 10.06 -1.58 11.97
C ILE A 390 9.50 -1.53 10.54
N ASP A 391 10.03 -0.65 9.67
CA ASP A 391 9.69 -0.65 8.24
C ASP A 391 10.37 -1.86 7.57
N TYR A 392 9.61 -2.94 7.38
CA TYR A 392 10.09 -4.20 6.83
C TYR A 392 10.32 -4.12 5.32
N PRO A 393 11.38 -4.77 4.78
CA PRO A 393 11.51 -4.95 3.34
C PRO A 393 10.48 -5.96 2.81
N TYR A 394 9.68 -5.60 1.81
CA TYR A 394 8.60 -6.43 1.28
C TYR A 394 8.91 -6.95 -0.14
N VAL A 395 8.32 -8.11 -0.50
CA VAL A 395 8.45 -8.69 -1.84
C VAL A 395 7.87 -7.76 -2.90
N GLU A 396 6.72 -7.14 -2.62
CA GLU A 396 6.07 -6.23 -3.55
C GLU A 396 6.92 -4.97 -3.81
N CYS A 397 7.34 -4.26 -2.77
CA CYS A 397 8.19 -3.07 -2.88
C CYS A 397 9.50 -3.38 -3.62
N THR A 398 10.10 -4.55 -3.34
CA THR A 398 11.34 -5.01 -3.99
C THR A 398 11.12 -5.35 -5.48
N SER A 399 10.03 -6.03 -5.80
CA SER A 399 9.65 -6.34 -7.19
C SER A 399 9.39 -5.06 -7.99
N ALA A 400 8.56 -4.15 -7.47
CA ALA A 400 8.25 -2.88 -8.13
C ALA A 400 9.51 -2.04 -8.39
N ALA A 401 10.44 -1.99 -7.43
CA ALA A 401 11.74 -1.34 -7.60
C ALA A 401 12.60 -2.00 -8.71
N ILE A 402 12.68 -3.34 -8.77
CA ILE A 402 13.37 -4.07 -9.85
C ILE A 402 12.74 -3.74 -11.21
N GLN A 403 11.41 -3.74 -11.31
CA GLN A 403 10.70 -3.45 -12.56
C GLN A 403 10.97 -2.02 -13.05
N ALA A 404 10.89 -1.03 -12.15
CA ALA A 404 11.20 0.36 -12.43
C ALA A 404 12.66 0.55 -12.88
N LEU A 405 13.63 -0.01 -12.13
CA LEU A 405 15.06 0.09 -12.45
C LEU A 405 15.43 -0.62 -13.76
N THR A 406 14.86 -1.81 -14.01
CA THR A 406 15.10 -2.58 -15.24
C THR A 406 14.56 -1.84 -16.46
N SER A 407 13.36 -1.27 -16.36
CA SER A 407 12.73 -0.50 -17.44
C SER A 407 13.49 0.80 -17.71
N PHE A 408 13.88 1.52 -16.65
CA PHE A 408 14.73 2.71 -16.76
C PHE A 408 16.09 2.39 -17.42
N LYS A 409 16.75 1.30 -17.03
CA LYS A 409 18.05 0.89 -17.61
C LYS A 409 17.98 0.61 -19.11
N LYS A 410 16.87 0.00 -19.60
CA LYS A 410 16.65 -0.26 -21.03
C LYS A 410 16.62 1.03 -21.85
N LEU A 411 16.11 2.12 -21.27
CA LEU A 411 16.02 3.44 -21.92
C LEU A 411 17.31 4.25 -21.78
N TYR A 412 18.00 4.15 -20.64
CA TYR A 412 19.22 4.89 -20.35
C TYR A 412 20.42 3.95 -20.11
N PRO A 413 20.88 3.17 -21.12
CA PRO A 413 21.88 2.11 -20.97
C PRO A 413 23.31 2.59 -20.67
N GLY A 414 23.54 3.91 -20.61
CA GLY A 414 24.79 4.52 -20.14
C GLY A 414 24.68 5.26 -18.80
N HIS A 415 23.49 5.32 -18.18
CA HIS A 415 23.27 6.01 -16.91
C HIS A 415 23.47 5.05 -15.75
N ARG A 416 24.57 5.20 -15.01
CA ARG A 416 24.87 4.51 -13.73
C ARG A 416 24.65 2.98 -13.78
N SER A 417 24.88 2.37 -14.93
CA SER A 417 24.35 1.03 -15.24
C SER A 417 24.92 -0.09 -14.37
N GLU A 418 26.19 0.02 -13.95
CA GLU A 418 26.82 -0.90 -12.99
C GLU A 418 26.18 -0.82 -11.60
N GLU A 419 25.79 0.37 -11.15
CA GLU A 419 25.09 0.57 -9.88
C GLU A 419 23.66 0.01 -9.93
N ILE A 420 22.96 0.21 -11.06
CA ILE A 420 21.64 -0.36 -11.30
C ILE A 420 21.71 -1.90 -11.31
N ASP A 421 22.71 -2.49 -11.98
CA ASP A 421 22.90 -3.94 -12.00
C ASP A 421 23.23 -4.51 -10.61
N SER A 422 24.05 -3.82 -9.83
CA SER A 422 24.33 -4.19 -8.44
C SER A 422 23.07 -4.12 -7.56
N CYS A 423 22.26 -3.06 -7.74
CA CYS A 423 20.99 -2.86 -7.03
C CYS A 423 19.99 -3.96 -7.35
N ILE A 424 19.72 -4.21 -8.64
CA ILE A 424 18.81 -5.26 -9.12
C ILE A 424 19.28 -6.63 -8.63
N LYS A 425 20.58 -6.95 -8.74
CA LYS A 425 21.11 -8.24 -8.29
C LYS A 425 20.86 -8.50 -6.81
N LYS A 426 21.09 -7.50 -5.95
CA LYS A 426 20.81 -7.62 -4.50
C LYS A 426 19.30 -7.80 -4.24
N ALA A 427 18.46 -7.04 -4.93
CA ALA A 427 17.01 -7.13 -4.81
C ALA A 427 16.47 -8.50 -5.27
N THR A 428 17.01 -9.08 -6.35
CA THR A 428 16.68 -10.46 -6.76
C THR A 428 17.13 -11.48 -5.72
N MET A 429 18.33 -11.35 -5.16
CA MET A 429 18.80 -12.22 -4.08
C MET A 429 17.92 -12.13 -2.83
N PHE A 430 17.41 -10.94 -2.49
CA PHE A 430 16.43 -10.77 -1.42
C PHE A 430 15.13 -11.54 -1.73
N ILE A 431 14.51 -11.32 -2.89
CA ILE A 431 13.27 -12.01 -3.30
C ILE A 431 13.45 -13.54 -3.29
N GLU A 432 14.58 -14.06 -3.79
CA GLU A 432 14.90 -15.49 -3.75
C GLU A 432 15.06 -16.00 -2.30
N SER A 433 15.57 -15.18 -1.37
CA SER A 433 15.78 -15.57 0.03
C SER A 433 14.50 -15.62 0.87
N ILE A 434 13.47 -14.87 0.49
CA ILE A 434 12.15 -14.85 1.15
C ILE A 434 11.08 -15.67 0.42
N GLN A 435 11.47 -16.48 -0.58
CA GLN A 435 10.55 -17.38 -1.26
C GLN A 435 10.19 -18.57 -0.36
N GLU A 436 8.90 -18.88 -0.27
CA GLU A 436 8.42 -20.05 0.47
C GLU A 436 8.77 -21.37 -0.21
N LYS A 437 8.78 -22.46 0.58
CA LYS A 437 9.20 -23.79 0.09
C LYS A 437 8.29 -24.38 -0.99
N ASP A 438 7.05 -23.88 -1.10
CA ASP A 438 6.11 -24.24 -2.17
C ASP A 438 6.27 -23.37 -3.44
N GLY A 439 7.16 -22.38 -3.40
CA GLY A 439 7.45 -21.44 -4.48
C GLY A 439 6.60 -20.17 -4.45
N SER A 440 5.75 -19.98 -3.43
CA SER A 440 4.97 -18.75 -3.22
C SER A 440 5.79 -17.65 -2.55
N TRP A 441 5.20 -16.46 -2.46
CA TRP A 441 5.66 -15.36 -1.62
C TRP A 441 4.46 -14.83 -0.84
N LEU A 442 4.70 -14.44 0.42
CA LEU A 442 3.69 -13.80 1.25
C LEU A 442 3.69 -12.29 0.93
N PHE A 443 2.53 -11.79 0.51
CA PHE A 443 2.31 -10.37 0.20
C PHE A 443 1.62 -9.69 1.38
N ALA A 444 2.08 -8.50 1.75
CA ALA A 444 1.48 -7.71 2.82
C ALA A 444 0.21 -6.96 2.36
N SER A 445 0.03 -6.79 1.06
CA SER A 445 -1.10 -6.05 0.47
C SER A 445 -1.88 -6.86 -0.57
N PHE A 446 -3.22 -6.77 -0.52
CA PHE A 446 -4.14 -7.49 -1.42
C PHE A 446 -3.96 -7.12 -2.92
N ILE A 447 -3.38 -5.95 -3.19
CA ILE A 447 -3.13 -5.40 -4.53
C ILE A 447 -1.92 -6.06 -5.21
N ALA A 448 -0.98 -6.61 -4.45
CA ALA A 448 0.26 -7.15 -5.01
C ALA A 448 0.09 -8.49 -5.76
N TRP A 449 -1.04 -9.18 -5.55
CA TRP A 449 -1.32 -10.48 -6.18
C TRP A 449 -1.47 -10.39 -7.71
N ASP A 450 -2.07 -9.31 -8.22
CA ASP A 450 -2.23 -9.08 -9.66
C ASP A 450 -0.88 -8.75 -10.35
N ILE A 451 0.01 -8.03 -9.66
CA ILE A 451 1.32 -7.62 -10.20
C ILE A 451 2.22 -8.85 -10.43
N TYR A 452 2.21 -9.83 -9.53
CA TYR A 452 2.96 -11.07 -9.71
C TYR A 452 2.48 -11.86 -10.95
N TYR A 453 1.20 -11.76 -11.31
CA TYR A 453 0.67 -12.32 -12.56
C TYR A 453 1.11 -11.50 -13.79
N GLU A 454 1.16 -10.16 -13.71
CA GLU A 454 1.69 -9.31 -14.77
C GLU A 454 3.21 -9.47 -14.98
N GLU A 455 4.02 -9.61 -13.91
CA GLU A 455 5.46 -9.89 -14.02
C GLU A 455 5.73 -11.17 -14.82
N ARG A 456 4.89 -12.19 -14.62
CA ARG A 456 4.98 -13.44 -15.38
C ARG A 456 4.66 -13.23 -16.86
N ALA A 457 3.72 -12.34 -17.19
CA ALA A 457 3.36 -12.00 -18.56
C ALA A 457 4.42 -11.13 -19.26
N ILE A 458 5.08 -10.22 -18.53
CA ILE A 458 6.01 -9.23 -19.06
C ILE A 458 7.44 -9.80 -19.24
N ASN A 459 7.95 -10.60 -18.30
CA ASN A 459 9.35 -11.06 -18.32
C ASN A 459 9.59 -12.41 -19.01
N GLN A 460 8.56 -13.11 -19.50
CA GLN A 460 8.73 -14.27 -20.37
C GLN A 460 7.79 -14.22 -21.57
N ASN A 461 8.33 -14.46 -22.78
CA ASN A 461 7.53 -14.85 -23.93
C ASN A 461 6.75 -16.11 -23.55
N PHE A 462 5.47 -15.98 -23.18
CA PHE A 462 4.62 -17.06 -22.67
C PHE A 462 4.18 -18.08 -23.74
N GLN A 463 4.96 -18.15 -24.83
CA GLN A 463 4.86 -19.15 -25.88
C GLN A 463 5.16 -20.54 -25.30
N LYS A 464 4.09 -21.28 -25.02
CA LYS A 464 4.15 -22.70 -24.65
C LYS A 464 4.27 -23.52 -25.93
N LYS A 465 5.26 -24.41 -25.99
CA LYS A 465 5.40 -25.43 -27.03
C LYS A 465 4.52 -26.62 -26.65
N THR A 466 3.34 -26.72 -27.26
CA THR A 466 2.41 -27.85 -27.07
C THR A 466 2.61 -28.86 -28.19
N VAL A 467 2.90 -30.11 -27.84
CA VAL A 467 3.03 -31.22 -28.80
C VAL A 467 1.81 -32.12 -28.72
N LEU A 468 1.14 -32.32 -29.85
CA LEU A 468 -0.03 -33.17 -29.99
C LEU A 468 0.23 -34.31 -30.98
N LYS A 469 -0.34 -35.49 -30.70
CA LYS A 469 -0.49 -36.56 -31.67
C LYS A 469 -1.75 -36.31 -32.49
N VAL A 470 -1.65 -36.40 -33.81
CA VAL A 470 -2.75 -36.13 -34.75
C VAL A 470 -2.75 -37.13 -35.89
N ASN A 471 -3.93 -37.52 -36.37
CA ASN A 471 -4.04 -38.45 -37.49
C ASN A 471 -3.94 -37.71 -38.85
N ILE A 472 -2.93 -38.05 -39.67
CA ILE A 472 -2.60 -37.36 -40.93
C ILE A 472 -2.54 -38.38 -42.09
N ASN A 473 -3.70 -38.73 -42.63
CA ASN A 473 -3.79 -39.75 -43.70
C ASN A 473 -3.60 -39.19 -45.12
N CYS A 474 -3.66 -37.87 -45.31
CA CYS A 474 -3.42 -37.24 -46.62
C CYS A 474 -3.14 -35.72 -46.51
N MET A 475 -2.72 -35.10 -47.61
CA MET A 475 -2.51 -33.64 -47.71
C MET A 475 -3.76 -32.80 -47.40
N LYS A 476 -4.98 -33.34 -47.58
CA LYS A 476 -6.22 -32.66 -47.17
C LYS A 476 -6.34 -32.61 -45.64
N CYS A 477 -5.97 -33.69 -44.93
CA CYS A 477 -5.93 -33.72 -43.46
C CYS A 477 -4.96 -32.67 -42.89
N LYS A 478 -3.75 -32.56 -43.45
CA LYS A 478 -2.76 -31.53 -43.03
C LYS A 478 -3.36 -30.12 -43.14
N LYS A 479 -3.94 -29.78 -44.30
CA LYS A 479 -4.56 -28.46 -44.53
C LYS A 479 -5.75 -28.18 -43.60
N GLU A 480 -6.58 -29.18 -43.30
CA GLU A 480 -7.71 -29.02 -42.38
C GLU A 480 -7.27 -28.85 -40.91
N LEU A 481 -6.19 -29.51 -40.48
CA LEU A 481 -5.62 -29.33 -39.14
C LEU A 481 -5.09 -27.91 -38.96
N VAL A 482 -4.22 -27.44 -39.85
CA VAL A 482 -3.69 -26.05 -39.82
C VAL A 482 -4.83 -25.04 -39.86
N LYS A 483 -5.86 -25.24 -40.71
CA LYS A 483 -7.01 -24.33 -40.81
C LYS A 483 -7.92 -24.35 -39.56
N THR A 484 -7.97 -25.46 -38.82
CA THR A 484 -8.77 -25.55 -37.58
C THR A 484 -8.03 -24.91 -36.41
N VAL A 485 -6.73 -25.17 -36.29
CA VAL A 485 -5.87 -24.63 -35.23
C VAL A 485 -5.59 -23.15 -35.44
N GLY A 486 -5.29 -22.69 -36.66
CA GLY A 486 -5.06 -21.28 -36.99
C GLY A 486 -6.31 -20.37 -36.87
N LYS A 487 -7.45 -20.90 -36.41
CA LYS A 487 -8.66 -20.16 -35.99
C LYS A 487 -8.77 -20.04 -34.46
N ILE A 488 -7.72 -20.35 -33.73
CA ILE A 488 -7.63 -20.19 -32.29
C ILE A 488 -6.73 -19.00 -32.03
N GLU A 489 -7.26 -18.03 -31.31
CA GLU A 489 -6.56 -16.81 -30.90
C GLU A 489 -5.42 -17.16 -29.94
N GLY A 490 -4.31 -16.41 -30.00
CA GLY A 490 -3.11 -16.70 -29.20
C GLY A 490 -2.21 -17.83 -29.75
N ILE A 491 -2.35 -18.24 -31.01
CA ILE A 491 -1.43 -19.18 -31.68
C ILE A 491 -0.53 -18.45 -32.68
N ASP A 492 0.79 -18.55 -32.46
CA ASP A 492 1.81 -17.87 -33.26
C ASP A 492 2.38 -18.76 -34.37
N GLN A 493 2.63 -20.04 -34.07
CA GLN A 493 3.25 -20.99 -34.99
C GLN A 493 2.62 -22.38 -34.90
N ILE A 494 2.55 -23.06 -36.04
CA ILE A 494 2.08 -24.43 -36.15
C ILE A 494 3.08 -25.16 -37.06
N ALA A 495 3.65 -26.26 -36.58
CA ALA A 495 4.48 -27.16 -37.38
C ALA A 495 3.89 -28.57 -37.35
N ILE A 496 3.92 -29.27 -38.48
CA ILE A 496 3.36 -30.62 -38.61
C ILE A 496 4.41 -31.55 -39.18
N ASN A 497 4.76 -32.58 -38.41
CA ASN A 497 5.58 -33.69 -38.88
C ASN A 497 4.65 -34.84 -39.32
N SER A 498 4.50 -35.00 -40.63
CA SER A 498 3.66 -36.02 -41.25
C SER A 498 4.15 -37.45 -41.02
N GLU A 499 5.46 -37.67 -40.88
CA GLU A 499 6.07 -38.99 -40.69
C GLU A 499 5.83 -39.53 -39.27
N LYS A 500 5.87 -38.64 -38.27
CA LYS A 500 5.65 -38.97 -36.86
C LYS A 500 4.19 -38.86 -36.41
N GLY A 501 3.31 -38.31 -37.25
CA GLY A 501 1.91 -38.06 -36.87
C GLY A 501 1.77 -37.03 -35.74
N THR A 502 2.66 -36.04 -35.68
CA THR A 502 2.71 -35.05 -34.59
C THR A 502 2.58 -33.62 -35.09
N MET A 503 1.87 -32.80 -34.33
CA MET A 503 1.71 -31.37 -34.54
C MET A 503 2.26 -30.62 -33.33
N ILE A 504 3.15 -29.67 -33.60
CA ILE A 504 3.68 -28.73 -32.62
C ILE A 504 2.92 -27.41 -32.80
N VAL A 505 2.40 -26.89 -31.70
CA VAL A 505 1.70 -25.61 -31.63
C VAL A 505 2.44 -24.72 -30.64
N VAL A 506 2.78 -23.50 -31.06
CA VAL A 506 3.47 -22.50 -30.24
C VAL A 506 2.53 -21.31 -30.06
N GLY A 507 2.29 -20.93 -28.82
CA GLY A 507 1.42 -19.81 -28.46
C GLY A 507 1.04 -19.83 -26.98
N ILE A 508 0.12 -18.95 -26.59
CA ILE A 508 -0.37 -18.80 -25.20
C ILE A 508 -1.57 -19.71 -24.86
N VAL A 509 -2.04 -20.50 -25.83
CA VAL A 509 -3.27 -21.31 -25.75
C VAL A 509 -3.13 -22.52 -24.81
N ASP A 510 -4.16 -22.74 -24.01
CA ASP A 510 -4.30 -23.94 -23.18
C ASP A 510 -4.41 -25.24 -24.01
N PRO A 511 -3.59 -26.27 -23.74
CA PRO A 511 -3.63 -27.55 -24.48
C PRO A 511 -4.98 -28.28 -24.46
N VAL A 512 -5.75 -28.16 -23.38
CA VAL A 512 -7.08 -28.76 -23.22
C VAL A 512 -8.07 -28.07 -24.16
N VAL A 513 -8.01 -26.74 -24.28
CA VAL A 513 -8.82 -25.97 -25.24
C VAL A 513 -8.47 -26.39 -26.67
N LEU A 514 -7.19 -26.51 -26.99
CA LEU A 514 -6.68 -26.93 -28.29
C LEU A 514 -7.17 -28.35 -28.67
N VAL A 515 -7.02 -29.33 -27.78
CA VAL A 515 -7.48 -30.71 -27.99
C VAL A 515 -9.02 -30.77 -28.11
N ASN A 516 -9.75 -30.06 -27.26
CA ASN A 516 -11.21 -30.03 -27.31
C ASN A 516 -11.75 -29.41 -28.61
N LYS A 517 -11.10 -28.36 -29.13
CA LYS A 517 -11.50 -27.71 -30.39
C LYS A 517 -11.20 -28.59 -31.61
N LEU A 518 -10.11 -29.37 -31.58
CA LEU A 518 -9.81 -30.41 -32.58
C LEU A 518 -10.82 -31.57 -32.53
N ARG A 519 -11.17 -32.07 -31.34
CA ARG A 519 -12.20 -33.12 -31.16
C ARG A 519 -13.58 -32.66 -31.64
N LYS A 520 -14.00 -31.44 -31.30
CA LYS A 520 -15.25 -30.82 -31.83
C LYS A 520 -15.25 -30.68 -33.36
N ALA A 521 -14.09 -30.55 -33.99
CA ALA A 521 -13.92 -30.55 -35.45
C ALA A 521 -13.80 -31.96 -36.07
N GLY A 522 -14.11 -33.02 -35.32
CA GLY A 522 -14.04 -34.41 -35.77
C GLY A 522 -12.61 -34.92 -36.01
N LYS A 523 -11.60 -34.32 -35.38
CA LYS A 523 -10.19 -34.73 -35.50
C LYS A 523 -9.74 -35.49 -34.26
N VAL A 524 -9.06 -36.61 -34.47
CA VAL A 524 -8.37 -37.34 -33.41
C VAL A 524 -7.12 -36.55 -33.02
N ALA A 525 -7.12 -36.04 -31.79
CA ALA A 525 -6.00 -35.34 -31.17
C ALA A 525 -5.79 -35.86 -29.74
N GLU A 526 -4.55 -36.23 -29.45
CA GLU A 526 -4.08 -36.65 -28.13
C GLU A 526 -2.96 -35.72 -27.67
N PHE A 527 -2.96 -35.37 -26.40
CA PHE A 527 -1.90 -34.59 -25.77
C PHE A 527 -0.64 -35.44 -25.59
N ILE A 528 0.53 -34.90 -25.94
CA ILE A 528 1.82 -35.56 -25.67
C ILE A 528 2.57 -34.80 -24.56
N SER A 529 2.84 -33.51 -24.75
CA SER A 529 3.65 -32.71 -23.81
C SER A 529 3.48 -31.21 -23.99
N VAL A 530 3.82 -30.46 -22.94
CA VAL A 530 4.04 -29.01 -22.97
C VAL A 530 5.42 -28.72 -22.42
N GLY A 531 6.11 -27.75 -23.02
CA GLY A 531 7.35 -27.20 -22.50
C GLY A 531 7.53 -25.73 -22.89
N PRO A 532 8.57 -25.07 -22.35
CA PRO A 532 8.96 -23.73 -22.79
C PRO A 532 9.38 -23.76 -24.27
N TYR A 533 8.98 -22.75 -25.04
CA TYR A 533 9.43 -22.60 -26.42
C TYR A 533 10.89 -22.13 -26.48
N LYS A 534 11.71 -22.81 -27.30
CA LYS A 534 13.05 -22.34 -27.68
C LYS A 534 13.06 -21.97 -29.17
N LYS A 535 13.73 -20.87 -29.54
CA LYS A 535 13.79 -20.40 -30.95
C LYS A 535 14.38 -21.42 -31.93
N GLU A 536 15.14 -22.38 -31.43
CA GLU A 536 15.80 -23.45 -32.21
C GLU A 536 14.85 -24.61 -32.60
N ASP A 537 13.62 -24.65 -32.09
CA ASP A 537 12.78 -25.86 -32.12
C ASP A 537 11.96 -26.12 -33.39
N VAL A 538 11.94 -25.20 -34.38
CA VAL A 538 10.94 -25.26 -35.48
C VAL A 538 11.51 -24.88 -36.86
N GLU A 539 11.59 -25.86 -37.76
CA GLU A 539 11.73 -25.65 -39.20
C GLU A 539 10.35 -25.66 -39.91
N THR A 540 9.84 -24.47 -40.23
CA THR A 540 8.82 -24.16 -41.27
C THR A 540 7.38 -24.73 -41.14
N GLU A 541 6.41 -23.82 -41.00
CA GLU A 541 5.36 -23.51 -42.02
C GLU A 541 4.49 -22.35 -41.48
N LYS A 542 4.78 -21.09 -41.84
CA LYS A 542 3.91 -19.97 -41.44
C LYS A 542 2.52 -20.13 -42.11
N PRO A 543 1.41 -20.17 -41.36
CA PRO A 543 0.09 -20.24 -41.97
C PRO A 543 -0.14 -19.00 -42.84
N LYS A 544 -0.62 -19.20 -44.08
CA LYS A 544 -1.11 -18.09 -44.93
C LYS A 544 -2.45 -17.59 -44.39
N ASN A 545 -2.40 -16.86 -43.29
CA ASN A 545 -3.47 -15.95 -42.96
C ASN A 545 -3.37 -14.74 -43.89
N HIS A 546 -4.50 -14.30 -44.44
CA HIS A 546 -4.58 -12.94 -44.92
C HIS A 546 -4.30 -12.04 -43.72
N HIS A 547 -3.20 -11.30 -43.75
CA HIS A 547 -2.99 -10.16 -42.87
C HIS A 547 -3.90 -9.00 -43.27
N ASN A 548 -5.22 -9.24 -43.23
CA ASN A 548 -6.09 -8.28 -42.57
C ASN A 548 -5.82 -8.42 -41.07
N PHE A 549 -4.66 -7.93 -40.66
CA PHE A 549 -4.66 -7.10 -39.47
C PHE A 549 -5.81 -6.10 -39.69
N PRO A 550 -6.82 -5.96 -38.79
CA PRO A 550 -7.24 -4.60 -38.55
C PRO A 550 -5.95 -3.83 -38.25
N SER A 551 -5.72 -2.71 -38.93
CA SER A 551 -4.63 -1.79 -38.57
C SER A 551 -4.96 -1.25 -37.18
N CYS A 552 -4.66 -2.07 -36.17
CA CYS A 552 -5.08 -1.95 -34.80
C CYS A 552 -3.79 -1.64 -34.05
N CYS A 553 -3.55 -0.34 -33.98
CA CYS A 553 -2.81 0.33 -32.93
C CYS A 553 -1.47 -0.30 -32.50
N LYS A 554 -0.38 0.37 -32.90
CA LYS A 554 0.80 0.53 -32.04
C LYS A 554 0.52 1.45 -30.84
N GLN A 555 -0.69 1.39 -30.27
CA GLN A 555 -1.16 2.29 -29.22
C GLN A 555 -1.86 1.45 -28.15
N CYS A 556 -1.54 1.76 -26.90
CA CYS A 556 -2.34 1.43 -25.72
C CYS A 556 -2.46 -0.06 -25.39
N GLU A 557 -1.42 -0.61 -24.76
CA GLU A 557 -1.64 -1.52 -23.63
C GLU A 557 -2.13 -0.69 -22.44
N VAL A 558 -3.38 -0.19 -22.52
CA VAL A 558 -4.12 0.25 -21.33
C VAL A 558 -4.80 -1.00 -20.79
N VAL A 559 -4.15 -1.66 -19.84
CA VAL A 559 -4.76 -2.76 -19.10
C VAL A 559 -5.85 -2.16 -18.21
N ALA A 560 -7.10 -2.50 -18.50
CA ALA A 560 -8.21 -2.19 -17.60
C ALA A 560 -8.15 -3.16 -16.41
N ILE A 561 -8.06 -2.61 -15.19
CA ILE A 561 -8.12 -3.39 -13.95
C ILE A 561 -9.48 -4.09 -13.88
N GLY A 562 -9.47 -5.40 -14.12
CA GLY A 562 -10.67 -6.24 -14.18
C GLY A 562 -10.80 -7.11 -12.94
N PHE A 563 -11.64 -6.69 -11.99
CA PHE A 563 -11.92 -7.45 -10.77
C PHE A 563 -12.36 -8.90 -11.07
N PRO A 564 -11.75 -9.93 -10.43
CA PRO A 564 -12.17 -11.32 -10.58
C PRO A 564 -13.61 -11.58 -10.11
N SER A 565 -14.29 -12.50 -10.80
CA SER A 565 -15.75 -12.66 -10.75
C SER A 565 -16.29 -13.46 -9.55
N TYR A 566 -15.89 -13.13 -8.32
CA TYR A 566 -16.39 -13.79 -7.10
C TYR A 566 -17.63 -13.14 -6.46
N TYR A 567 -18.11 -12.01 -7.02
CA TYR A 567 -19.33 -11.33 -6.58
C TYR A 567 -20.34 -11.21 -7.73
N GLN A 568 -21.24 -12.18 -7.86
CA GLN A 568 -22.45 -12.06 -8.72
C GLN A 568 -23.74 -11.79 -7.95
N ASP A 569 -23.72 -11.85 -6.61
CA ASP A 569 -24.93 -11.74 -5.76
C ASP A 569 -25.15 -10.38 -5.10
N LEU A 570 -24.40 -9.34 -5.48
CA LEU A 570 -24.66 -7.95 -5.08
C LEU A 570 -25.03 -7.11 -6.30
N GLY A 571 -26.29 -6.69 -6.35
CA GLY A 571 -26.90 -6.03 -7.51
C GLY A 571 -26.33 -4.63 -7.82
N PRO A 572 -26.47 -4.15 -9.06
CA PRO A 572 -25.84 -2.94 -9.53
C PRO A 572 -26.59 -1.68 -9.05
N CYS A 573 -26.11 -1.02 -8.00
CA CYS A 573 -26.49 0.35 -7.70
C CYS A 573 -25.45 1.08 -6.83
N SER A 574 -25.25 2.38 -7.12
CA SER A 574 -24.54 3.39 -6.32
C SER A 574 -23.05 3.14 -6.02
N ILE A 575 -22.20 3.47 -7.01
CA ILE A 575 -20.94 4.21 -6.78
C ILE A 575 -20.94 5.41 -7.73
N LEU A 576 -21.08 6.61 -7.18
CA LEU A 576 -20.88 7.92 -7.80
C LEU A 576 -20.34 8.87 -6.72
#